data_AF-A0A7X9IKC5-F1
#
_entry.id   AF-A0A7X9IKC5-F1
#
_cell.length_a   1.000
_cell.length_b   1.000
_cell.length_c   1.000
_cell.angle_alpha   90.00
_cell.angle_beta   90.00
_cell.angle_gamma   90.00
#
_symmetry.space_group_name_H-M   'P 1'
#
loop_
_entity.id
_entity.type
_entity.pdbx_description
1 polymer ?
#
loop_
_entity_poly.entity_id
_entity_poly.type
_entity_poly.pdbx_seq_one_letter_code
_entity_poly.pdbx_strand_id
1 'polypeptide(L)'
;MFEEFVLRALILTAICSGVPLACSSFFGLLIAFIQSAIQVQEQSFLFLVKLTVVTSLVIYGWGWAFEAFKQLVRDTFLGLSMFGAL
;
A
#
# COMPACT_ATOMS: atom_id res chain seq x y z
N MET A 1 -5.45 -9.92 23.25
CA MET A 1 -6.50 -10.17 22.24
C MET A 1 -6.81 -8.91 21.41
N PHE A 2 -7.32 -7.81 21.98
CA PHE A 2 -7.61 -6.59 21.18
C PHE A 2 -6.36 -5.96 20.54
N GLU A 3 -5.25 -5.88 21.28
CA GLU A 3 -3.98 -5.31 20.81
C GLU A 3 -3.42 -6.03 19.58
N GLU A 4 -3.60 -7.35 19.49
CA GLU A 4 -3.13 -8.16 18.37
C GLU A 4 -3.89 -7.84 17.08
N PHE A 5 -5.19 -7.55 17.17
CA PHE A 5 -6.00 -7.12 16.01
C PHE A 5 -5.59 -5.74 15.52
N VAL A 6 -5.34 -4.81 16.45
CA VAL A 6 -4.87 -3.45 16.11
C VAL A 6 -3.49 -3.51 15.45
N LEU A 7 -2.58 -4.33 15.99
CA LEU A 7 -1.24 -4.48 15.44
C LEU A 7 -1.28 -5.13 14.04
N ARG A 8 -2.11 -6.16 13.84
CA ARG A 8 -2.36 -6.73 12.51
C ARG A 8 -2.94 -5.71 11.53
N ALA A 9 -3.91 -4.91 11.94
CA ALA A 9 -4.50 -3.87 11.11
C ALA A 9 -3.44 -2.83 10.71
N LEU A 10 -2.62 -2.38 11.67
CA LEU A 10 -1.54 -1.42 11.44
C LEU A 10 -0.50 -1.95 10.44
N ILE A 11 -0.04 -3.19 10.63
CA ILE A 11 0.91 -3.83 9.71
C ILE A 11 0.30 -3.96 8.31
N LEU A 12 -0.97 -4.38 8.22
CA LEU A 12 -1.63 -4.55 6.93
C LEU A 12 -1.75 -3.21 6.19
N THR A 13 -2.15 -2.14 6.88
CA THR A 13 -2.18 -0.78 6.32
C THR A 13 -0.79 -0.31 5.90
N ALA A 14 0.24 -0.57 6.71
CA ALA A 14 1.62 -0.20 6.41
C ALA A 14 2.14 -0.92 5.16
N ILE A 15 1.83 -2.21 4.97
CA ILE A 15 2.25 -2.96 3.78
C ILE A 15 1.48 -2.49 2.54
N CYS A 16 0.15 -2.38 2.63
CA CYS A 16 -0.70 -1.99 1.51
C CYS A 16 -0.38 -0.59 0.98
N SER A 17 0.08 0.33 1.82
CA SER A 17 0.45 1.70 1.41
C SER A 17 1.96 1.88 1.19
N GLY A 18 2.78 1.33 2.08
CA GLY A 18 4.22 1.50 2.09
C GLY A 18 4.91 0.86 0.88
N VAL A 19 4.48 -0.32 0.45
CA VAL A 19 5.09 -0.99 -0.71
C VAL A 19 4.87 -0.19 -2.01
N PRO A 20 3.64 0.22 -2.39
CA PRO A 20 3.42 1.06 -3.56
C PRO A 20 4.17 2.39 -3.50
N LEU A 21 4.20 3.04 -2.32
CA LEU A 21 4.88 4.32 -2.13
C LEU A 21 6.40 4.20 -2.24
N ALA A 22 6.99 3.15 -1.67
CA ALA A 22 8.42 2.89 -1.75
C ALA A 22 8.85 2.61 -3.20
N CYS A 23 8.11 1.75 -3.90
CA CYS A 23 8.36 1.49 -5.32
C CYS A 23 8.19 2.74 -6.17
N SER A 24 7.13 3.53 -5.97
CA SER A 24 6.92 4.79 -6.68
C SER A 24 8.04 5.80 -6.43
N SER A 25 8.52 5.88 -5.19
CA SER A 25 9.64 6.75 -4.81
C SER A 25 10.94 6.31 -5.48
N PHE A 26 11.24 5.01 -5.51
CA PHE A 26 12.40 4.45 -6.20
C PHE A 26 12.36 4.73 -7.72
N PHE A 27 11.22 4.41 -8.35
CA PHE A 27 10.75 4.88 -9.66
C PHE A 27 11.12 6.34 -9.95
N GLY A 28 10.55 7.23 -9.14
CA GLY A 28 10.73 8.66 -9.29
C GLY A 28 12.17 9.09 -9.15
N LEU A 29 12.92 8.53 -8.19
CA LEU A 29 14.34 8.87 -7.99
C LEU A 29 15.19 8.46 -9.19
N LEU A 30 14.96 7.27 -9.76
CA LEU A 30 15.69 6.79 -10.93
C LEU A 30 15.49 7.70 -12.14
N ILE A 31 14.25 8.08 -12.41
CA ILE A 31 13.92 8.99 -13.52
C ILE A 31 14.44 10.40 -13.26
N ALA A 32 14.31 10.92 -12.03
CA ALA A 32 14.84 12.24 -11.67
C ALA A 32 16.36 12.32 -11.87
N PHE A 33 17.10 11.25 -11.56
CA PHE A 33 18.53 11.17 -11.81
C PHE A 33 18.86 11.26 -13.30
N ILE A 34 18.14 10.51 -14.15
CA ILE A 34 18.32 10.55 -15.61
C ILE A 34 17.97 11.94 -16.16
N GLN A 35 16.85 12.52 -15.71
CA GLN A 35 16.44 13.87 -16.09
C GLN A 35 17.49 14.93 -15.71
N SER A 36 18.14 14.77 -14.56
CA SER A 36 19.24 15.65 -14.14
C SER A 36 20.45 15.54 -15.07
N ALA A 37 20.76 14.36 -15.62
CA ALA A 37 21.86 14.17 -16.56
C ALA A 37 21.58 14.77 -17.95
N ILE A 38 20.30 14.75 -18.38
CA ILE A 38 19.86 15.23 -19.70
C ILE A 38 19.44 16.71 -19.67
N GLN A 39 19.33 17.32 -18.48
CA GLN A 39 18.84 18.69 -18.26
C GLN A 39 17.37 18.94 -18.68
N VAL A 40 16.58 17.90 -18.93
CA VAL A 40 15.14 17.99 -19.25
C VAL A 40 14.34 17.58 -18.02
N GLN A 41 13.92 18.55 -17.21
CA GLN A 41 13.17 18.35 -15.96
C GLN A 41 11.68 18.65 -16.13
N GLU A 42 11.06 17.92 -17.05
CA GLU A 42 9.60 17.94 -17.27
C GLU A 42 8.88 17.28 -16.07
N GLN A 43 8.36 18.10 -15.16
CA GLN A 43 7.68 17.65 -13.93
C GLN A 43 6.51 16.70 -14.23
N SER A 44 5.77 16.94 -15.31
CA SER A 44 4.63 16.11 -15.73
C SER A 44 5.04 14.68 -16.07
N PHE A 45 6.23 14.47 -16.64
CA PHE A 45 6.73 13.13 -16.96
C PHE A 45 7.04 12.32 -15.68
N LEU A 46 7.67 12.97 -14.70
CA LEU A 46 7.97 12.36 -13.40
C LEU A 46 6.69 11.92 -12.68
N PHE A 47 5.64 12.75 -12.75
CA PHE A 47 4.33 12.43 -12.19
C PHE A 47 3.69 11.21 -12.88
N LEU A 48 3.72 11.15 -14.22
CA LEU A 48 3.15 10.03 -14.98
C LEU A 48 3.82 8.69 -14.64
N VAL A 49 5.16 8.67 -14.50
CA VAL A 49 5.89 7.46 -14.12
C VAL A 49 5.48 7.02 -12.71
N LYS A 50 5.48 7.94 -11.74
CA LYS A 50 5.07 7.63 -10.36
C LYS A 50 3.65 7.08 -10.29
N LEU A 51 2.72 7.69 -11.01
CA LEU A 51 1.31 7.26 -11.06
C LEU A 51 1.18 5.87 -11.70
N THR A 52 1.91 5.61 -12.79
CA THR A 52 1.90 4.31 -13.47
C THR A 52 2.42 3.20 -12.57
N VAL A 53 3.51 3.45 -11.84
CA VAL A 53 4.08 2.49 -10.88
C VAL A 53 3.11 2.20 -9.73
N VAL A 54 2.50 3.23 -9.12
CA VAL A 54 1.50 3.01 -8.05
C VAL A 54 0.29 2.26 -8.59
N THR A 55 -0.26 2.69 -9.73
CA THR A 55 -1.48 2.11 -10.30
C THR A 55 -1.28 0.65 -10.66
N SER A 56 -0.15 0.31 -11.30
CA SER A 56 0.19 -1.08 -11.62
C SER A 56 0.32 -1.95 -10.36
N LEU A 57 1.05 -1.50 -9.34
CA LEU A 57 1.20 -2.22 -8.07
C LEU A 57 -0.12 -2.44 -7.34
N VAL A 58 -1.00 -1.44 -7.35
CA VAL A 58 -2.33 -1.57 -6.76
C VAL A 58 -3.17 -2.56 -7.55
N ILE A 59 -3.21 -2.49 -8.88
CA ILE A 59 -4.00 -3.42 -9.71
C ILE A 59 -3.56 -4.87 -9.49
N TYR A 60 -2.25 -5.14 -9.49
CA TYR A 60 -1.74 -6.51 -9.30
C TYR A 60 -1.81 -6.97 -7.83
N GLY A 61 -1.66 -6.04 -6.87
CA GLY A 61 -1.69 -6.35 -5.43
C GLY A 61 -3.10 -6.38 -4.81
N TRP A 62 -4.11 -5.85 -5.50
CA TRP A 62 -5.46 -5.67 -4.96
C TRP A 62 -6.11 -6.96 -4.51
N GLY A 63 -5.95 -8.05 -5.28
CA GLY A 63 -6.54 -9.34 -4.96
C GLY A 63 -6.09 -9.85 -3.58
N TRP A 64 -4.78 -9.86 -3.35
CA TRP A 64 -4.22 -10.25 -2.05
C TRP A 64 -4.64 -9.29 -0.92
N ALA A 65 -4.54 -7.98 -1.16
CA ALA A 65 -4.88 -6.96 -0.15
C ALA A 65 -6.33 -7.07 0.31
N PHE A 66 -7.25 -7.33 -0.63
CA PHE A 66 -8.67 -7.50 -0.34
C PHE A 66 -8.96 -8.79 0.44
N GLU A 67 -8.28 -9.90 0.13
CA GLU A 67 -8.40 -11.12 0.93
C GLU A 67 -7.90 -10.94 2.37
N ALA A 68 -6.74 -10.30 2.54
CA ALA A 68 -6.18 -10.02 3.86
C ALA A 68 -7.10 -9.08 4.68
N PHE A 69 -7.70 -8.09 4.02
CA PHE A 69 -8.69 -7.21 4.64
C PHE A 69 -9.94 -7.97 5.09
N LYS A 70 -10.51 -8.83 4.23
CA LYS A 70 -11.67 -9.65 4.59
C LYS A 70 -11.39 -10.56 5.78
N GLN A 71 -10.19 -11.13 5.88
CA GLN A 71 -9.79 -11.95 7.02
C GLN A 71 -9.76 -11.13 8.31
N LEU A 72 -9.11 -9.96 8.28
CA LEU A 72 -9.05 -9.05 9.43
C LEU A 72 -10.46 -8.67 9.94
N VAL A 73 -11.37 -8.32 9.03
CA VAL A 73 -12.76 -7.97 9.36
C VAL A 73 -13.49 -9.16 9.98
N ARG A 74 -13.35 -10.35 9.39
CA ARG A 74 -14.02 -11.56 9.87
C ARG A 74 -13.55 -11.95 11.26
N ASP A 75 -12.25 -11.92 11.51
CA ASP A 75 -11.66 -12.26 12.80
C ASP A 75 -12.08 -11.25 13.89
N THR A 76 -12.12 -9.96 13.54
CA THR A 76 -12.58 -8.89 14.44
C THR A 76 -14.06 -9.07 14.80
N PHE A 77 -14.90 -9.39 13.81
CA PHE A 77 -16.35 -9.56 14.02
C PHE A 77 -16.67 -10.80 14.85
N LEU A 78 -15.98 -11.92 14.60
CA LEU A 78 -16.11 -13.14 15.41
C LEU A 78 -15.64 -12.92 16.85
N GLY A 79 -14.51 -12.22 17.03
CA GLY A 79 -14.02 -11.82 18.35
C GLY A 79 -15.04 -10.98 19.12
N LEU A 80 -15.68 -10.01 18.46
CA LEU A 80 -16.72 -9.17 19.06
C LEU A 80 -17.97 -9.97 19.47
N SER A 81 -18.40 -10.93 18.65
CA SER A 81 -19.58 -11.76 18.95
C SER A 81 -19.41 -12.65 20.18
N MET A 82 -18.17 -13.09 20.49
CA MET A 82 -17.86 -13.81 21.73
C MET A 82 -17.90 -12.90 22.97
N PHE A 83 -17.53 -11.63 22.83
CA PHE A 83 -17.62 -10.66 23.94
C PHE A 83 -19.04 -10.20 24.23
N GLY A 84 -19.93 -10.15 23.22
CA GLY A 84 -21.33 -9.77 23.39
C GLY A 84 -22.26 -10.90 23.88
N ALA A 85 -21.76 -12.15 23.95
CA ALA A 85 -22.51 -13.32 24.41
C ALA A 85 -22.29 -13.66 25.90
N LEU A 86 -21.68 -12.73 26.67
CA LEU A 86 -21.37 -12.82 28.09
C LEU A 86 -22.06 -11.64 28.81
#